data_AF-V9W721-F1
#
_entry.id   AF-V9W721-F1
#
_cell.length_a   1.000
_cell.length_b   1.000
_cell.length_c   1.000
_cell.angle_alpha   90.00
_cell.angle_beta   90.00
_cell.angle_gamma   90.00
#
_symmetry.space_group_name_H-M   'P 1'
#
loop_
_entity.id
_entity.type
_entity.pdbx_description
1 polymer ?
#
loop_
_entity_poly.entity_id
_entity_poly.type
_entity_poly.pdbx_seq_one_letter_code
_entity_poly.pdbx_strand_id
1 'polypeptide(L)'
;MSLPFRPYPKSEQVKSKRVKFTQKQMGDISPSVDAKLKERSQGVCECCGAARATDRAHITSRGKLTHKTKVTDLLHLCRDCHAFLDGTPEGERSKRVIKACIEAVIKDLT
;
A
#
# COMPACT_ATOMS: atom_id res chain seq x y z
N MET A 1 -2.38 -45.16 -27.54
CA MET A 1 -3.27 -43.98 -27.56
C MET A 1 -2.49 -42.79 -28.11
N SER A 2 -2.84 -42.28 -29.28
CA SER A 2 -2.21 -41.08 -29.85
C SER A 2 -2.95 -39.83 -29.36
N LEU A 3 -2.28 -38.99 -28.59
CA LEU A 3 -2.83 -37.68 -28.23
C LEU A 3 -2.82 -36.76 -29.47
N PRO A 4 -3.86 -35.93 -29.66
CA PRO A 4 -3.90 -34.99 -30.78
C PRO A 4 -2.82 -33.91 -30.63
N PHE A 5 -2.05 -33.66 -31.68
CA PHE A 5 -1.03 -32.61 -31.72
C PHE A 5 -1.70 -31.23 -31.70
N ARG A 6 -1.50 -30.48 -30.62
CA ARG A 6 -2.01 -29.11 -30.42
C ARG A 6 -0.82 -28.14 -30.34
N PRO A 7 -0.37 -27.57 -31.46
CA PRO A 7 0.76 -26.65 -31.45
C PRO A 7 0.38 -25.36 -30.73
N TYR A 8 1.09 -25.07 -29.63
CA TYR A 8 0.96 -23.81 -28.91
C TYR A 8 2.31 -23.10 -28.96
N PRO A 9 2.39 -21.85 -29.48
CA PRO A 9 3.65 -21.15 -29.57
C PRO A 9 4.21 -20.88 -28.18
N LYS A 10 5.54 -20.94 -28.03
CA LYS A 10 6.20 -20.76 -26.73
C LYS A 10 5.83 -19.43 -26.07
N SER A 11 5.61 -18.38 -26.88
CA SER A 11 5.18 -17.04 -26.46
C SER A 11 3.86 -17.03 -25.70
N GLU A 12 2.86 -17.78 -26.19
CA GLU A 12 1.59 -17.90 -25.50
C GLU A 12 1.71 -18.80 -24.25
N GLN A 13 2.61 -19.79 -24.30
CA GLN A 13 2.91 -20.73 -23.21
C GLN A 13 3.49 -20.03 -21.97
N VAL A 14 4.29 -18.98 -22.19
CA VAL A 14 4.91 -18.18 -21.12
C VAL A 14 4.11 -16.93 -20.77
N LYS A 15 3.05 -16.60 -21.50
CA LYS A 15 2.23 -15.42 -21.24
C LYS A 15 1.46 -15.62 -19.93
N SER A 16 1.66 -14.70 -18.99
CA SER A 16 0.86 -14.64 -17.76
C SER A 16 -0.63 -14.55 -18.10
N LYS A 17 -1.42 -15.54 -17.66
CA LYS A 17 -2.89 -15.53 -17.76
C LYS A 17 -3.56 -14.80 -16.59
N ARG A 18 -2.78 -14.19 -15.69
CA ARG A 18 -3.30 -13.59 -14.47
C ARG A 18 -4.07 -12.30 -14.79
N VAL A 19 -5.37 -12.31 -14.51
CA VAL A 19 -6.24 -11.13 -14.64
C VAL A 19 -6.20 -10.25 -13.38
N LYS A 20 -6.06 -10.87 -12.20
CA LYS A 20 -6.00 -10.16 -10.91
C LYS A 20 -4.64 -9.53 -10.66
N PHE A 21 -4.63 -8.38 -10.00
CA PHE A 21 -3.39 -7.75 -9.56
C PHE A 21 -2.59 -8.65 -8.62
N THR A 22 -1.27 -8.59 -8.75
CA THR A 22 -0.34 -9.19 -7.79
C THR A 22 -0.32 -8.37 -6.49
N GLN A 23 0.10 -8.96 -5.38
CA GLN A 23 0.26 -8.25 -4.11
C GLN A 23 1.19 -7.03 -4.24
N LYS A 24 2.25 -7.15 -5.04
CA LYS A 24 3.17 -6.04 -5.34
C LYS A 24 2.44 -4.90 -6.07
N GLN A 25 1.60 -5.22 -7.06
CA GLN A 25 0.80 -4.23 -7.79
C GLN A 25 -0.32 -3.61 -6.94
N MET A 26 -0.90 -4.36 -6.00
CA MET A 26 -1.90 -3.85 -5.06
C MET A 26 -1.31 -2.81 -4.09
N GLY A 27 -0.12 -3.12 -3.57
CA GLY A 27 0.64 -2.26 -2.67
C GLY A 27 1.44 -1.14 -3.35
N ASP A 28 1.40 -1.08 -4.69
CA ASP A 28 2.14 -0.10 -5.46
C ASP A 28 1.52 1.30 -5.31
N ILE A 29 2.38 2.29 -5.09
CA ILE A 29 1.97 3.68 -4.86
C ILE A 29 2.08 4.40 -6.20
N SER A 30 0.93 4.74 -6.80
CA SER A 30 0.94 5.49 -8.07
C SER A 30 1.47 6.92 -7.86
N PRO A 31 2.08 7.55 -8.89
CA PRO A 31 2.55 8.93 -8.79
C PRO A 31 1.47 9.92 -8.34
N SER A 32 0.22 9.69 -8.76
CA SER A 32 -0.93 10.49 -8.34
C SER A 32 -1.27 10.35 -6.85
N VAL A 33 -1.09 9.17 -6.27
CA VAL A 33 -1.29 8.94 -4.83
C VAL A 33 -0.12 9.53 -4.03
N ASP A 34 1.11 9.38 -4.51
CA ASP A 34 2.30 9.98 -3.90
C ASP A 34 2.23 11.52 -3.86
N ALA A 35 1.78 12.15 -4.94
CA ALA A 35 1.60 13.60 -5.00
C ALA A 35 0.58 14.09 -3.96
N LYS A 36 -0.60 13.45 -3.89
CA LYS A 36 -1.64 13.78 -2.89
C LYS A 36 -1.16 13.56 -1.46
N LEU A 37 -0.38 12.52 -1.21
CA LEU A 37 0.19 12.24 0.11
C LEU A 37 1.18 13.35 0.53
N LYS A 38 2.06 13.78 -0.38
CA LYS A 38 2.99 14.88 -0.13
C LYS A 38 2.28 16.20 0.10
N GLU A 39 1.24 16.48 -0.68
CA GLU A 39 0.40 17.67 -0.50
C GLU A 39 -0.26 17.69 0.88
N ARG A 40 -0.83 16.56 1.34
CA ARG A 40 -1.43 16.41 2.67
C ARG A 40 -0.44 16.71 3.80
N SER A 41 0.74 16.09 3.71
CA SER A 41 1.77 16.19 4.76
C SER A 41 2.59 17.48 4.72
N GLN A 42 2.57 18.21 3.61
CA GLN A 42 3.48 19.32 3.31
C GLN A 42 4.98 18.98 3.50
N GLY A 43 5.33 17.69 3.37
CA GLY A 43 6.70 17.21 3.57
C GLY A 43 7.12 17.01 5.03
N VAL A 44 6.19 17.11 5.98
CA VAL A 44 6.43 16.91 7.42
C VAL A 44 5.93 15.54 7.86
N CYS A 45 6.62 14.92 8.81
CA CYS A 45 6.24 13.62 9.39
C CYS A 45 4.89 13.73 10.09
N GLU A 46 3.92 12.93 9.64
CA GLU A 46 2.56 12.92 10.19
C GLU A 46 2.45 12.26 11.58
N CYS A 47 3.54 11.65 12.08
CA CYS A 47 3.59 11.06 13.42
C CYS A 47 4.23 11.99 14.45
N CYS A 48 5.41 12.55 14.17
CA CYS A 48 6.12 13.43 15.12
C CYS A 48 5.89 14.92 14.87
N GLY A 49 5.40 15.32 13.70
CA GLY A 49 5.13 16.72 13.35
C GLY A 49 6.36 17.62 13.20
N ALA A 50 7.58 17.10 13.40
CA ALA A 50 8.80 17.90 13.43
C ALA A 50 9.79 17.56 12.32
N ALA A 51 10.01 16.27 12.06
CA ALA A 51 11.00 15.82 11.07
C ALA A 51 10.44 15.86 9.64
N ARG A 52 11.35 15.96 8.66
CA ARG A 52 10.99 15.80 7.25
C ARG A 52 10.50 14.38 6.99
N ALA A 53 9.36 14.27 6.32
CA ALA A 53 8.85 12.99 5.87
C ALA A 53 9.62 12.53 4.61
N THR A 54 10.21 11.33 4.70
CA THR A 54 10.99 10.71 3.62
C THR A 54 10.32 9.44 3.09
N ASP A 55 9.59 8.75 3.96
CA ASP A 55 9.12 7.40 3.75
C ASP A 55 7.58 7.38 3.64
N ARG A 56 7.08 6.49 2.79
CA ARG A 56 5.66 6.25 2.59
C ARG A 56 5.31 4.94 3.27
N ALA A 57 4.79 5.04 4.48
CA ALA A 57 4.49 3.89 5.31
C ALA A 57 3.06 3.40 5.02
N HIS A 58 2.90 2.10 4.78
CA HIS A 58 1.60 1.47 4.62
C HIS A 58 0.96 1.22 6.00
N ILE A 59 -0.20 1.83 6.27
CA ILE A 59 -0.97 1.59 7.50
C ILE A 59 -1.49 0.15 7.51
N THR A 60 -2.13 -0.25 6.41
CA THR A 60 -2.53 -1.64 6.18
C THR A 60 -1.42 -2.33 5.37
N SER A 61 -0.85 -3.41 5.92
CA SER A 61 0.16 -4.19 5.23
C SER A 61 -0.29 -4.60 3.82
N ARG A 62 0.62 -4.58 2.85
CA ARG A 62 0.31 -4.84 1.42
C ARG A 62 -0.47 -6.13 1.15
N GLY A 63 -0.27 -7.18 1.98
CA GLY A 63 -0.99 -8.46 1.85
C GLY A 63 -2.44 -8.45 2.33
N LYS A 64 -2.84 -7.44 3.10
CA LYS A 64 -4.19 -7.30 3.66
C LYS A 64 -5.03 -6.25 2.93
N LEU A 65 -4.48 -5.62 1.89
CA LEU A 65 -5.21 -4.68 1.05
C LEU A 65 -6.17 -5.44 0.13
N THR A 66 -7.46 -5.15 0.25
CA THR A 66 -8.51 -5.66 -0.65
C THR A 66 -8.71 -4.78 -1.88
N HIS A 67 -8.15 -3.56 -1.86
CA HIS A 67 -8.19 -2.57 -2.94
C HIS A 67 -6.78 -2.06 -3.27
N LYS A 68 -6.64 -1.41 -4.43
CA LYS A 68 -5.36 -0.76 -4.82
C LYS A 68 -5.07 0.40 -3.87
N THR A 69 -3.84 0.50 -3.39
CA THR A 69 -3.39 1.49 -2.38
C THR A 69 -3.95 2.89 -2.65
N LYS A 70 -4.66 3.45 -1.66
CA LYS A 70 -5.16 4.83 -1.66
C LYS A 70 -4.33 5.70 -0.72
N VAL A 71 -4.53 7.01 -0.80
CA VAL A 71 -3.87 8.00 0.10
C VAL A 71 -4.22 7.74 1.58
N THR A 72 -5.42 7.22 1.85
CA THR A 72 -5.90 6.86 3.19
C THR A 72 -5.20 5.63 3.78
N ASP A 73 -4.54 4.82 2.96
CA ASP A 73 -3.79 3.63 3.41
C ASP A 73 -2.32 3.95 3.72
N LEU A 74 -1.90 5.20 3.55
CA LEU A 74 -0.51 5.64 3.63
C LEU A 74 -0.34 6.72 4.70
N LEU A 75 0.83 6.70 5.34
CA LEU A 75 1.35 7.79 6.17
C LEU A 75 2.66 8.30 5.59
N HIS A 76 2.89 9.61 5.68
CA HIS A 76 4.14 10.22 5.28
C HIS A 76 5.01 10.47 6.52
N LEU A 77 6.09 9.71 6.66
CA LEU A 77 6.85 9.62 7.91
C LEU A 77 8.34 9.86 7.71
N CYS A 78 9.01 10.28 8.78
CA CYS A 78 10.46 10.17 8.87
C CYS A 78 10.86 8.70 9.11
N ARG A 79 12.14 8.39 8.87
CA ARG A 79 12.68 7.03 9.01
C ARG A 79 12.47 6.44 10.41
N ASP A 80 12.65 7.24 11.46
CA ASP A 80 12.57 6.74 12.83
C ASP A 80 11.14 6.38 13.22
N CYS A 81 10.17 7.24 12.89
CA CYS A 81 8.75 6.94 13.10
C CYS A 81 8.29 5.75 12.24
N HIS A 82 8.80 5.63 11.02
CA HIS A 82 8.50 4.49 10.16
C HIS A 82 9.04 3.18 10.76
N ALA A 83 10.29 3.18 11.21
CA ALA A 83 10.91 2.03 11.88
C ALA A 83 10.17 1.66 13.17
N PHE A 84 9.73 2.63 13.96
CA PHE A 84 8.93 2.38 15.16
C PHE A 84 7.58 1.71 14.84
N LEU A 85 6.85 2.24 13.84
CA LEU A 85 5.53 1.72 13.47
C LEU A 85 5.59 0.30 12.91
N ASP A 86 6.65 -0.06 12.19
CA ASP A 86 6.81 -1.40 11.59
C ASP A 86 7.57 -2.38 12.48
N GLY A 87 8.46 -1.89 13.35
CA GLY A 87 9.37 -2.70 14.16
C GLY A 87 8.88 -3.03 15.57
N THR A 88 7.84 -2.35 16.08
CA THR A 88 7.38 -2.55 17.47
C THR A 88 5.91 -3.03 17.55
N PRO A 89 5.54 -3.83 18.57
CA PRO A 89 4.15 -4.22 18.80
C PRO A 89 3.23 -3.02 19.07
N GLU A 90 3.75 -1.99 19.73
CA GLU A 90 3.05 -0.73 20.00
C GLU A 90 2.77 0.02 18.71
N GLY A 91 3.77 0.11 17.82
CA GLY A 91 3.63 0.65 16.47
C GLY A 91 2.54 -0.06 15.66
N GLU A 92 2.49 -1.39 15.72
CA GLU A 92 1.44 -2.16 15.06
C GLU A 92 0.04 -1.86 15.62
N ARG A 93 -0.09 -1.75 16.95
CA ARG A 93 -1.35 -1.36 17.60
C ARG A 93 -1.77 0.05 17.19
N SER A 94 -0.84 1.00 17.16
CA SER A 94 -1.08 2.38 16.71
C SER A 94 -1.60 2.42 15.27
N LYS A 95 -1.02 1.63 14.35
CA LYS A 95 -1.53 1.52 12.97
C LYS A 95 -2.98 1.04 12.92
N ARG A 96 -3.37 0.09 13.78
CA ARG A 96 -4.76 -0.40 13.86
C ARG A 96 -5.72 0.69 14.36
N VAL A 97 -5.31 1.45 15.37
CA VAL A 97 -6.11 2.57 15.89
C VAL A 97 -6.24 3.67 14.84
N ILE A 98 -5.15 4.10 14.21
CA ILE A 98 -5.15 5.11 13.14
C ILE A 98 -6.09 4.69 12.02
N LYS A 99 -6.02 3.44 11.58
CA LYS A 99 -6.92 2.89 10.57
C LYS A 99 -8.38 3.02 10.99
N ALA A 100 -8.71 2.59 12.21
CA ALA A 100 -10.08 2.67 12.73
C ALA A 100 -10.57 4.12 12.82
N CYS A 101 -9.72 5.06 13.23
CA CYS A 101 -10.06 6.49 13.27
C CYS A 101 -10.32 7.04 11.86
N ILE A 102 -9.46 6.72 10.89
CA ILE A 102 -9.65 7.14 9.48
C ILE A 102 -10.96 6.56 8.94
N GLU A 103 -11.24 5.28 9.16
CA GLU A 103 -12.48 4.63 8.73
C GLU A 103 -13.71 5.22 9.42
N ALA A 104 -13.62 5.62 10.69
CA ALA A 104 -14.70 6.25 11.42
C ALA A 104 -15.00 7.67 10.91
N VAL A 105 -13.98 8.47 10.61
CA VAL A 105 -14.14 9.85 10.11
C VAL A 105 -14.55 9.89 8.64
N ILE A 106 -14.04 8.98 7.82
CA ILE A 106 -14.34 8.92 6.38
C ILE A 106 -15.66 8.19 6.10
N LYS A 107 -16.21 7.43 7.06
CA LYS A 107 -17.52 6.78 6.93
C LYS A 107 -18.66 7.75 6.59
N ASP A 108 -18.48 9.03 6.87
CA ASP A 108 -19.46 10.08 6.57
C ASP A 108 -19.25 10.74 5.19
N LEU A 109 -18.31 10.25 4.36
CA LEU A 109 -17.94 10.82 3.05
C LEU A 109 -18.13 9.85 1.86
N THR A 110 -18.85 8.74 2.05
CA THR A 110 -19.25 7.80 0.98
C THR A 110 -20.72 7.49 1.06
#